data_AF-A0A2A5DBS3-F1
#
_entry.id   AF-A0A2A5DBS3-F1
#
_cell.length_a   1.000
_cell.length_b   1.000
_cell.length_c   1.000
_cell.angle_alpha   90.00
_cell.angle_beta   90.00
_cell.angle_gamma   90.00
#
_symmetry.space_group_name_H-M   'P 1'
#
loop_
_entity.id
_entity.type
_entity.pdbx_description
1 polymer ?
#
loop_
_entity_poly.entity_id
_entity_poly.type
_entity_poly.pdbx_seq_one_letter_code
_entity_poly.pdbx_strand_id
1 'polypeptide(L)'
;MKHENMTNLHHALVQSWQIDSTTGLTHHAFLDALADRVAAMLKHNLDRLASAMYTLDVDEARFNAALALPGNDATARAVAELILEREIQKMVSRQKYREPVGAEEDVPTIEIRPKDVSPED
;
A
#
# COMPACT_ATOMS: atom_id res chain seq x y z
N MET A 1 -4.23 15.61 -2.55
CA MET A 1 -4.27 14.63 -1.45
C MET A 1 -4.63 15.36 -0.17
N LYS A 2 -5.59 14.86 0.63
CA LYS A 2 -6.03 15.53 1.88
C LYS A 2 -4.90 15.56 2.92
N HIS A 3 -4.85 16.59 3.78
CA HIS A 3 -3.82 16.73 4.82
C HIS A 3 -3.77 15.55 5.80
N GLU A 4 -4.93 15.00 6.15
CA GLU A 4 -5.08 13.77 6.94
C GLU A 4 -4.37 12.57 6.30
N ASN A 5 -4.47 12.42 4.97
CA ASN A 5 -3.77 11.35 4.25
C ASN A 5 -2.25 11.51 4.33
N MET A 6 -1.75 12.74 4.33
CA MET A 6 -0.32 12.98 4.43
C MET A 6 0.23 12.62 5.82
N THR A 7 -0.54 12.93 6.85
CA THR A 7 -0.20 12.60 8.25
C THR A 7 -0.22 11.09 8.49
N ASN A 8 -1.27 10.41 7.99
CA ASN A 8 -1.38 8.96 8.07
C ASN A 8 -0.24 8.25 7.30
N LEU A 9 0.16 8.79 6.14
CA LEU A 9 1.29 8.28 5.37
C LEU A 9 2.59 8.45 6.14
N HIS A 10 2.86 9.64 6.66
CA HIS A 10 4.03 9.91 7.48
C HIS A 10 4.13 8.93 8.66
N HIS A 11 3.03 8.70 9.38
CA HIS A 11 3.01 7.74 10.49
C HIS A 11 3.31 6.31 10.02
N ALA A 12 2.73 5.86 8.91
CA ALA A 12 3.01 4.52 8.35
C ALA A 12 4.48 4.35 7.95
N LEU A 13 5.09 5.39 7.37
CA LEU A 13 6.49 5.38 6.96
C LEU A 13 7.43 5.36 8.18
N VAL A 14 7.16 6.17 9.21
CA VAL A 14 7.96 6.16 10.45
C VAL A 14 7.91 4.79 11.11
N GLN A 15 6.73 4.16 11.21
CA GLN A 15 6.56 2.86 11.86
C GLN A 15 7.21 1.70 11.06
N SER A 16 6.97 1.66 9.75
CA SER A 16 7.35 0.51 8.92
C SER A 16 8.79 0.61 8.41
N TRP A 17 9.23 1.84 8.10
CA TRP A 17 10.50 2.09 7.44
C TRP A 17 11.52 2.80 8.32
N GLN A 18 11.11 3.31 9.47
CA GLN A 18 11.98 4.02 10.41
C GLN A 18 12.64 5.24 9.75
N ILE A 19 11.87 5.97 8.93
CA ILE A 19 12.29 7.29 8.45
C ILE A 19 12.23 8.30 9.60
N ASP A 20 12.89 9.45 9.45
CA ASP A 20 12.91 10.49 10.47
C ASP A 20 11.48 11.02 10.75
N SER A 21 11.08 11.06 12.02
CA SER A 21 9.79 11.61 12.46
C SER A 21 9.62 13.11 12.23
N THR A 22 10.70 13.82 11.91
CA THR A 22 10.71 15.24 11.54
C THR A 22 10.54 15.45 10.03
N THR A 23 10.40 14.37 9.25
CA THR A 23 10.21 14.43 7.80
C THR A 23 8.97 15.27 7.45
N GLY A 24 9.13 16.20 6.52
CA GLY A 24 8.04 17.07 6.08
C GLY A 24 6.88 16.28 5.48
N LEU A 25 5.66 16.80 5.63
CA LEU A 25 4.43 16.20 5.09
C LEU A 25 4.27 16.49 3.59
N THR A 26 5.25 16.08 2.79
CA THR A 26 5.21 16.21 1.32
C THR A 26 5.77 14.97 0.65
N HIS A 27 5.32 14.72 -0.58
CA HIS A 27 5.80 13.58 -1.37
C HIS A 27 7.31 13.59 -1.56
N HIS A 28 7.89 14.76 -1.88
CA HIS A 28 9.33 14.90 -2.08
C HIS A 28 10.11 14.57 -0.80
N ALA A 29 9.69 15.11 0.35
CA ALA A 29 10.34 14.85 1.63
C ALA A 29 10.28 13.36 2.03
N PHE A 30 9.14 12.70 1.82
CA PHE A 30 9.04 11.25 2.05
C PHE A 30 9.97 10.45 1.14
N LEU A 31 10.05 10.84 -0.12
CA LEU A 31 10.88 10.13 -1.08
C LEU A 31 12.38 10.29 -0.79
N ASP A 32 12.81 11.48 -0.36
CA ASP A 32 14.18 11.72 0.07
C ASP A 32 14.51 10.90 1.32
N ALA A 33 13.66 10.96 2.34
CA ALA A 33 13.86 10.21 3.59
C ALA A 33 13.87 8.69 3.37
N LEU A 34 13.02 8.18 2.46
CA LEU A 34 13.04 6.78 2.06
C LEU A 34 14.29 6.43 1.26
N ALA A 35 14.73 7.28 0.34
CA ALA A 35 15.95 7.03 -0.43
C ALA A 35 17.17 6.93 0.48
N ASP A 36 17.31 7.83 1.46
CA ASP A 36 18.39 7.77 2.46
C ASP A 36 18.33 6.48 3.28
N ARG A 37 17.12 6.10 3.71
CA ARG A 37 16.90 4.86 4.45
C ARG A 37 17.26 3.63 3.63
N VAL A 38 16.82 3.57 2.38
CA VAL A 38 17.11 2.47 1.46
C VAL A 38 18.60 2.41 1.15
N ALA A 39 19.27 3.54 0.92
CA ALA A 39 20.71 3.59 0.71
C ALA A 39 21.48 2.97 1.88
N ALA A 40 21.06 3.27 3.12
CA ALA A 40 21.62 2.64 4.32
C ALA A 40 21.36 1.12 4.35
N MET A 41 20.16 0.67 3.95
CA MET A 41 19.82 -0.75 3.88
C MET A 41 20.57 -1.49 2.77
N LEU A 42 20.76 -0.90 1.59
CA LEU A 42 21.56 -1.48 0.50
C LEU A 42 23.00 -1.74 0.96
N LYS A 43 23.58 -0.82 1.74
CA LYS A 43 24.96 -0.92 2.21
C LYS A 43 25.14 -1.91 3.37
N HIS A 44 24.17 -2.00 4.26
CA HIS A 44 24.35 -2.68 5.55
C HIS A 44 23.43 -3.88 5.76
N ASN A 45 22.30 -3.98 5.05
CA ASN A 45 21.22 -4.93 5.34
C ASN A 45 20.38 -5.28 4.08
N LEU A 46 21.02 -5.73 3.00
CA LEU A 46 20.33 -6.04 1.74
C LEU A 46 19.24 -7.12 1.91
N ASP A 47 19.52 -8.17 2.69
CA ASP A 47 18.56 -9.25 2.93
C ASP A 47 17.28 -8.75 3.61
N ARG A 48 17.42 -7.79 4.52
CA ARG A 48 16.28 -7.15 5.19
C ARG A 48 15.48 -6.29 4.21
N LEU A 49 16.16 -5.60 3.28
CA LEU A 49 15.48 -4.86 2.23
C LEU A 49 14.67 -5.80 1.34
N ALA A 50 15.28 -6.87 0.83
CA ALA A 50 14.60 -7.85 -0.01
C ALA A 50 13.38 -8.48 0.69
N SER A 51 13.53 -8.85 1.98
CA SER A 51 12.43 -9.38 2.78
C SER A 51 11.27 -8.38 2.97
N ALA A 52 11.59 -7.09 3.14
CA ALA A 52 10.59 -6.04 3.24
C ALA A 52 9.83 -5.85 1.92
N MET A 53 10.54 -5.87 0.78
CA MET A 53 9.93 -5.73 -0.55
C MET A 53 8.92 -6.85 -0.84
N TYR A 54 9.26 -8.08 -0.46
CA TYR A 54 8.35 -9.22 -0.57
C TYR A 54 7.08 -9.05 0.29
N THR A 55 7.26 -8.61 1.54
CA THR A 55 6.14 -8.41 2.48
C THR A 55 5.18 -7.29 2.04
N LEU A 56 5.69 -6.31 1.29
CA LEU A 56 4.94 -5.18 0.77
C LEU A 56 4.24 -5.43 -0.55
N ASP A 57 4.31 -6.65 -1.07
CA ASP A 57 3.75 -7.02 -2.36
C ASP A 57 4.33 -6.15 -3.50
N VAL A 58 5.64 -5.88 -3.45
CA VAL A 58 6.34 -5.23 -4.55
C VAL A 58 6.66 -6.27 -5.61
N ASP A 59 6.34 -5.95 -6.85
CA ASP A 59 6.68 -6.80 -8.00
C ASP A 59 8.19 -7.01 -8.09
N GLU A 60 8.60 -8.28 -8.14
CA GLU A 60 10.01 -8.68 -8.11
C GLU A 60 10.77 -8.18 -9.35
N ALA A 61 10.12 -8.15 -10.52
CA ALA A 61 10.76 -7.65 -11.74
C ALA A 61 11.04 -6.15 -11.65
N ARG A 62 10.11 -5.36 -11.09
CA ARG A 62 10.32 -3.93 -10.82
C ARG A 62 11.42 -3.69 -9.79
N PHE A 63 11.48 -4.50 -8.73
CA PHE A 63 12.53 -4.40 -7.73
C PHE A 63 13.91 -4.73 -8.32
N ASN A 64 14.01 -5.82 -9.08
CA ASN A 64 15.26 -6.21 -9.76
C ASN A 64 15.70 -5.17 -10.78
N ALA A 65 14.77 -4.56 -11.52
CA ALA A 65 15.08 -3.46 -12.43
C ALA A 65 15.64 -2.23 -11.70
N ALA A 66 15.10 -1.90 -10.52
CA ALA A 66 15.62 -0.82 -9.68
C ALA A 66 17.03 -1.15 -9.15
N LEU A 67 17.28 -2.40 -8.74
CA LEU A 67 18.60 -2.85 -8.30
C LEU A 67 19.65 -2.82 -9.42
N ALA A 68 19.24 -2.99 -10.67
CA ALA A 68 20.14 -2.95 -11.82
C ALA A 68 20.57 -1.54 -12.25
N LEU A 69 20.05 -0.48 -11.62
CA LEU A 69 20.43 0.89 -11.94
C LEU A 69 21.90 1.18 -11.58
N PRO A 70 22.57 2.05 -12.35
CA PRO A 70 23.97 2.39 -12.09
C PRO A 70 24.08 3.32 -10.88
N GLY A 71 24.64 2.79 -9.80
CA GLY A 71 25.02 3.55 -8.61
C GLY A 71 23.98 3.53 -7.49
N ASN A 72 24.48 3.55 -6.26
CA ASN A 72 23.66 3.37 -5.05
C ASN A 72 22.54 4.41 -4.91
N ASP A 73 22.79 5.66 -5.29
CA ASP A 73 21.79 6.72 -5.15
C ASP A 73 20.62 6.52 -6.12
N ALA A 74 20.90 6.13 -7.37
CA ALA A 74 19.88 5.83 -8.37
C ALA A 74 19.06 4.60 -7.98
N THR A 75 19.73 3.53 -7.54
CA THR A 75 19.07 2.33 -7.01
C THR A 75 18.20 2.66 -5.80
N ALA A 76 18.73 3.39 -4.82
CA ALA A 76 18.02 3.74 -3.60
C ALA A 76 16.78 4.58 -3.90
N ARG A 77 16.91 5.55 -4.82
CA ARG A 77 15.79 6.38 -5.26
C ARG A 77 14.70 5.55 -5.93
N ALA A 78 15.05 4.69 -6.88
CA ALA A 78 14.07 3.87 -7.60
C ALA A 78 13.35 2.89 -6.67
N VAL A 79 14.07 2.27 -5.72
CA VAL A 79 13.45 1.41 -4.71
C VAL A 79 12.55 2.21 -3.77
N ALA A 80 12.97 3.40 -3.35
CA ALA A 80 12.15 4.29 -2.53
C ALA A 80 10.84 4.71 -3.22
N GLU A 81 10.86 4.90 -4.53
CA GLU A 81 9.65 5.17 -5.33
C GLU A 81 8.67 3.99 -5.29
N LEU A 82 9.17 2.75 -5.45
CA LEU A 82 8.33 1.55 -5.35
C LEU A 82 7.68 1.43 -3.97
N ILE A 83 8.45 1.70 -2.91
CA ILE A 83 7.97 1.66 -1.53
C ILE A 83 6.88 2.71 -1.31
N LEU A 84 7.15 3.95 -1.69
CA LEU A 84 6.22 5.06 -1.48
C LEU A 84 4.92 4.84 -2.26
N GLU A 85 5.02 4.34 -3.50
CA GLU A 85 3.87 3.96 -4.31
C GLU A 85 3.00 2.92 -3.59
N ARG A 86 3.59 1.84 -3.06
CA ARG A 86 2.84 0.79 -2.34
C ARG A 86 2.21 1.29 -1.06
N GLU A 87 2.89 2.14 -0.28
CA GLU A 87 2.31 2.70 0.95
C GLU A 87 1.12 3.61 0.66
N ILE A 88 1.20 4.44 -0.39
CA ILE A 88 0.07 5.25 -0.86
C ILE A 88 -1.09 4.34 -1.30
N GLN A 89 -0.82 3.29 -2.08
CA GLN A 89 -1.86 2.35 -2.52
C GLN A 89 -2.55 1.67 -1.33
N LYS A 90 -1.79 1.16 -0.35
CA LYS A 90 -2.33 0.57 0.89
C LYS A 90 -3.29 1.52 1.61
N MET A 91 -2.92 2.80 1.70
CA MET A 91 -3.76 3.80 2.33
C MET A 91 -5.05 4.07 1.57
N VAL A 92 -4.97 4.19 0.24
CA VAL A 92 -6.15 4.38 -0.62
C VAL A 92 -7.09 3.17 -0.54
N SER A 93 -6.55 1.95 -0.60
CA SER A 93 -7.36 0.73 -0.45
C SER A 93 -8.07 0.69 0.91
N ARG A 94 -7.37 1.03 2.00
CA ARG A 94 -8.00 1.12 3.34
C ARG A 94 -9.12 2.16 3.41
N GLN A 95 -9.06 3.24 2.64
CA GLN A 95 -10.14 4.23 2.59
C GLN A 95 -11.35 3.67 1.83
N LYS A 96 -11.11 3.00 0.69
CA LYS A 96 -12.16 2.42 -0.14
C LYS A 96 -12.95 1.31 0.57
N TYR A 97 -12.32 0.56 1.48
CA TYR A 97 -12.97 -0.48 2.29
C TYR A 97 -13.47 0.00 3.67
N ARG A 98 -13.24 1.27 4.03
CA ARG A 98 -13.81 1.89 5.24
C ARG A 98 -15.12 2.64 4.97
N GLU A 99 -15.52 2.79 3.70
CA GLU A 99 -16.91 3.08 3.40
C GLU A 99 -17.75 1.87 3.85
N PRO A 100 -18.78 2.08 4.71
CA PRO A 100 -19.64 0.98 5.11
C PRO A 100 -20.31 0.43 3.85
N VAL A 101 -20.01 -0.83 3.53
CA VAL A 101 -20.93 -1.68 2.76
C VAL A 101 -22.18 -1.80 3.63
N GLY A 102 -23.09 -0.85 3.45
CA GLY A 102 -24.25 -0.63 4.32
C GLY A 102 -25.30 0.26 3.66
N ALA A 103 -25.38 0.23 2.33
CA ALA A 103 -26.53 0.73 1.59
C ALA A 103 -26.89 -0.31 0.53
N GLU A 104 -27.85 -1.15 0.92
CA GLU A 104 -28.77 -1.90 0.07
C GLU A 104 -28.13 -2.87 -0.93
N GLU A 105 -27.79 -4.06 -0.43
CA GLU A 105 -28.03 -5.26 -1.23
C GLU A 105 -29.54 -5.34 -1.45
N ASP A 106 -29.95 -5.01 -2.68
CA ASP A 106 -31.21 -5.38 -3.29
C ASP A 106 -31.30 -6.91 -3.21
N VAL A 107 -31.78 -7.41 -2.06
CA VAL A 107 -32.12 -8.80 -1.86
C VAL A 107 -33.19 -9.08 -2.91
N PRO A 108 -32.97 -9.97 -3.89
CA PRO A 108 -34.07 -10.37 -4.73
C PRO A 108 -35.09 -11.00 -3.78
N THR A 109 -36.19 -10.28 -3.57
CA THR A 109 -37.35 -10.82 -2.87
C THR A 109 -37.75 -12.01 -3.71
N ILE A 110 -37.36 -13.19 -3.26
CA ILE A 110 -37.98 -14.43 -3.71
C ILE A 110 -39.39 -14.31 -3.16
N GLU A 111 -40.30 -13.75 -3.95
CA GLU A 111 -41.72 -13.97 -3.78
C GLU A 111 -41.89 -15.49 -3.83
N ILE A 112 -41.96 -16.10 -2.64
CA ILE A 112 -42.49 -17.46 -2.52
C ILE A 112 -43.97 -17.31 -2.86
N ARG A 113 -44.30 -17.40 -4.15
CA ARG A 113 -45.67 -17.65 -4.59
C ARG A 113 -46.12 -18.95 -3.93
N PRO A 114 -47.24 -18.98 -3.19
CA PRO A 114 -47.86 -20.24 -2.85
C PRO A 114 -48.40 -20.86 -4.15
N LYS A 115 -47.67 -21.83 -4.67
CA LYS A 115 -48.06 -22.77 -5.72
C LYS A 115 -47.55 -24.12 -5.19
N ASP A 116 -48.34 -25.06 -4.70
CA ASP A 116 -49.65 -25.52 -5.13
C ASP A 116 -50.49 -25.92 -3.91
N VAL A 117 -51.73 -25.42 -3.83
CA VAL A 117 -52.83 -26.21 -3.26
C VAL A 117 -53.86 -26.33 -4.35
N SER A 118 -53.91 -27.49 -4.99
CA SER A 118 -55.03 -27.97 -5.79
C SER A 118 -54.89 -29.49 -6.00
N PRO A 119 -56.00 -30.20 -6.22
CA PRO A 119 -56.50 -31.24 -5.30
C PRO A 119 -56.29 -32.67 -5.85
N GLU A 120 -56.95 -33.64 -5.18
CA GLU A 120 -57.21 -35.05 -5.56
C GLU A 120 -56.23 -36.04 -4.88
N ASP A 121 -56.66 -37.06 -4.13
CA ASP A 121 -57.91 -37.86 -4.14
C ASP A 121 -58.69 -37.89 -2.80
#